data_AF-A0A6N6S2H3-F1
#
_entry.id   AF-A0A6N6S2H3-F1
#
_cell.length_a   1.000
_cell.length_b   1.000
_cell.length_c   1.000
_cell.angle_alpha   90.00
_cell.angle_beta   90.00
_cell.angle_gamma   90.00
#
_symmetry.space_group_name_H-M   'P 1'
#
loop_
_entity.id
_entity.type
_entity.pdbx_description
1 polymer ?
#
loop_
_entity_poly.entity_id
_entity_poly.type
_entity_poly.pdbx_seq_one_letter_code
_entity_poly.pdbx_strand_id
1 'polypeptide(L)' 'NIVIGFFLFRFFDILKPPPSRQSERLKGGLGVVMDDVVAGVYANILLQIIARVLL' A
#
# COMPACT_ATOMS: atom_id res chain seq x y z
N ASN A 1 15.22 -1.90 -6.27
CA ASN A 1 13.84 -1.43 -5.97
C ASN A 1 13.19 -2.09 -4.75
N ILE A 2 13.66 -3.24 -4.22
CA ILE A 2 13.03 -3.94 -3.08
C ILE A 2 12.98 -3.09 -1.80
N VAL A 3 14.12 -2.48 -1.41
CA VAL A 3 14.20 -1.65 -0.18
C VAL A 3 13.23 -0.47 -0.24
N ILE A 4 13.19 0.25 -1.37
CA ILE A 4 12.28 1.39 -1.56
C ILE A 4 10.82 0.90 -1.52
N GLY A 5 10.50 -0.20 -2.22
CA GLY A 5 9.17 -0.78 -2.21
C GLY A 5 8.69 -1.18 -0.81
N PHE A 6 9.56 -1.75 0.02
CA PHE A 6 9.26 -2.10 1.41
C PHE A 6 8.89 -0.86 2.24
N PHE A 7 9.68 0.21 2.16
CA PHE A 7 9.39 1.44 2.90
C PHE A 7 8.12 2.14 2.41
N LEU A 8 7.87 2.16 1.09
CA LEU A 8 6.65 2.70 0.53
C LEU A 8 5.42 1.90 0.99
N PHE A 9 5.49 0.57 0.97
CA PHE A 9 4.44 -0.28 1.49
C PHE A 9 4.16 0.04 2.96
N ARG A 10 5.20 0.10 3.80
CA ARG A 10 5.03 0.39 5.22
C ARG A 10 4.45 1.78 5.48
N PHE A 11 4.83 2.76 4.67
CA PHE A 11 4.25 4.10 4.73
C PHE A 11 2.74 4.08 4.46
N PHE A 12 2.29 3.41 3.40
CA PHE A 12 0.86 3.33 3.07
C PHE A 12 0.04 2.46 4.02
N ASP A 13 0.62 1.39 4.54
CA ASP A 13 0.03 0.53 5.57
C ASP A 13 -0.21 1.30 6.90
N ILE A 14 0.71 2.20 7.28
CA ILE A 14 0.52 3.06 8.46
C ILE A 14 -0.46 4.21 8.17
N LEU A 15 -0.37 4.84 6.99
CA LEU A 15 -1.21 5.97 6.63
C LEU A 15 -2.67 5.57 6.38
N LYS A 16 -2.89 4.36 5.86
CA LYS A 16 -4.19 3.81 5.45
C LYS A 16 -5.03 4.79 4.61
N PRO A 17 -4.52 5.23 3.44
CA PRO A 17 -5.31 6.10 2.56
C PRO A 17 -6.60 5.38 2.12
N PRO A 18 -7.69 6.11 1.84
CA PRO A 18 -8.89 5.50 1.23
C PRO A 18 -8.50 4.80 -0.08
N PRO A 19 -8.93 3.55 -0.34
CA PRO A 19 -9.95 2.79 0.37
C PRO A 19 -9.46 1.86 1.49
N SER A 20 -8.16 1.81 1.81
CA SER A 20 -7.56 0.91 2.82
C SER A 20 -8.29 0.96 4.16
N ARG A 21 -8.50 2.18 4.66
CA ARG A 21 -9.26 2.43 5.91
C ARG A 21 -10.73 2.02 5.84
N GLN A 22 -11.31 1.90 4.65
CA GLN A 22 -12.70 1.45 4.48
C GLN A 22 -12.78 -0.08 4.54
N SER A 23 -11.69 -0.78 4.23
CA SER A 23 -11.54 -2.23 4.37
C SER A 23 -11.71 -2.71 5.81
N GLU A 24 -11.45 -1.85 6.80
CA GLU A 24 -11.70 -2.14 8.22
C GLU A 24 -13.20 -2.38 8.53
N ARG A 25 -14.11 -1.99 7.62
CA ARG A 25 -15.55 -2.30 7.73
C ARG A 25 -15.87 -3.75 7.36
N LEU A 26 -14.96 -4.44 6.68
CA LEU A 26 -15.09 -5.86 6.38
C LEU A 26 -14.80 -6.67 7.65
N LYS A 27 -15.69 -7.60 7.98
CA LYS A 27 -15.56 -8.40 9.20
C LYS A 27 -14.46 -9.47 9.04
N GLY A 28 -13.66 -9.64 10.09
CA GLY A 28 -12.66 -10.71 10.19
C GLY A 28 -11.40 -10.47 9.34
N GLY A 29 -10.67 -11.54 9.03
CA GLY A 29 -9.38 -11.47 8.33
C GLY A 29 -9.45 -10.87 6.92
N LEU A 30 -10.64 -10.82 6.31
CA LEU A 30 -10.86 -10.21 5.00
C LEU A 30 -10.53 -8.72 4.99
N GLY A 31 -10.85 -8.00 6.06
CA GLY A 31 -10.52 -6.56 6.18
C GLY A 31 -9.01 -6.32 6.23
N VAL A 32 -8.28 -7.17 6.96
CA VAL A 32 -6.82 -7.09 7.09
C VAL A 32 -6.14 -7.35 5.75
N VAL A 33 -6.53 -8.42 5.05
CA VAL A 33 -5.96 -8.73 3.73
C VAL A 33 -6.26 -7.62 2.72
N MET A 34 -7.47 -7.06 2.73
CA MET A 34 -7.81 -5.96 1.83
C MET A 34 -7.07 -4.65 2.18
N ASP A 35 -6.75 -4.40 3.45
CA ASP A 35 -5.90 -3.29 3.89
C ASP A 35 -4.49 -3.43 3.28
N ASP A 36 -3.87 -4.60 3.45
CA ASP A 36 -2.54 -4.91 2.89
C ASP A 36 -2.51 -4.82 1.36
N VAL A 37 -3.54 -5.35 0.67
CA VAL A 37 -3.64 -5.29 -0.79
C VAL A 37 -3.67 -3.84 -1.28
N VAL A 38 -4.47 -2.99 -0.64
CA VAL A 38 -4.58 -1.58 -1.01
C VAL A 38 -3.26 -0.84 -0.77
N ALA A 39 -2.62 -1.05 0.38
CA ALA A 39 -1.29 -0.50 0.65
C ALA A 39 -0.24 -0.94 -0.39
N GLY A 40 -0.29 -2.21 -0.81
CA GLY A 40 0.54 -2.79 -1.86
C GLY A 40 0.37 -2.11 -3.22
N VAL A 41 -0.88 -1.82 -3.61
CA VAL A 41 -1.18 -1.10 -4.87
C VAL A 41 -0.60 0.31 -4.85
N TYR A 42 -0.81 1.06 -3.76
CA TYR A 42 -0.24 2.41 -3.63
C TYR A 42 1.30 2.41 -3.68
N ALA A 43 1.92 1.48 -2.94
CA ALA A 43 3.37 1.32 -2.94
C ALA A 43 3.90 1.04 -4.34
N ASN A 44 3.27 0.12 -5.09
CA ASN A 44 3.70 -0.22 -6.44
C ASN A 44 3.53 0.95 -7.41
N ILE A 45 2.40 1.67 -7.38
CA ILE A 45 2.18 2.83 -8.24
C ILE A 45 3.27 3.88 -8.00
N LEU A 46 3.53 4.23 -6.74
CA LEU A 46 4.54 5.24 -6.42
C LEU A 46 5.95 4.76 -6.74
N LEU A 47 6.25 3.48 -6.50
CA LEU A 47 7.54 2.88 -6.87
C LEU A 47 7.78 2.94 -8.39
N GLN A 48 6.76 2.67 -9.20
CA GLN A 48 6.85 2.76 -10.66
C GLN A 48 7.05 4.20 -11.13
N ILE A 49 6.40 5.18 -10.50
CA ILE A 49 6.62 6.61 -10.79
C ILE A 49 8.07 6.97 -10.49
N ILE A 50 8.56 6.65 -9.29
CA ILE A 50 9.95 6.91 -8.89
C ILE A 50 10.93 6.23 -9.85
N ALA A 51 10.71 4.96 -10.14
CA ALA A 51 11.61 4.17 -10.97
C ALA A 51 11.62 4.57 -12.45
N ARG A 52 10.61 5.28 -12.96
CA ARG A 52 10.55 5.75 -14.35
C ARG A 52 10.96 7.21 -14.51
N VAL A 53 10.88 8.00 -13.44
CA VAL A 53 11.18 9.44 -13.47
C VAL A 53 12.57 9.74 -12.92
N LEU A 54 13.04 8.98 -11.93
CA LEU A 54 14.25 9.29 -11.16
C LEU A 54 15.38 8.26 -11.32
N LEU A 55 15.09 7.07 -11.86
CA LEU A 55 16.06 6.00 -12.12
C LEU A 55 16.10 5.70 -13.61
#